data_AF-A0A1H2MAB4-F1
#
_entry.id   AF-A0A1H2MAB4-F1
#
_cell.length_a   1.000
_cell.length_b   1.000
_cell.length_c   1.000
_cell.angle_alpha   90.00
_cell.angle_beta   90.00
_cell.angle_gamma   90.00
#
_symmetry.space_group_name_H-M   'P 1'
#
loop_
_entity.id
_entity.type
_entity.pdbx_description
1 polymer ?
#
loop_
_entity_poly.entity_id
_entity_poly.type
_entity_poly.pdbx_seq_one_letter_code
_entity_poly.pdbx_strand_id
1 'polypeptide(L)'
;MAVIVVRRGWWLYDGLVELPVDVVGLTYDHDFAVFEEDGTLEPDDKPLEPDADGLIYYVRFRRAGELTAPWSFDWAGTPDLTAAMRIAQDLAPTPIRWE
;
A
#
# COMPACT_ATOMS: atom_id res chain seq x y z
N MET A 1 -13.01 8.49 2.56
CA MET A 1 -13.02 7.02 2.75
C MET A 1 -12.03 6.70 3.87
N ALA A 2 -12.39 5.81 4.79
CA ALA A 2 -11.50 5.41 5.88
C ALA A 2 -10.54 4.33 5.37
N VAL A 3 -9.29 4.38 5.81
CA VAL A 3 -8.29 3.37 5.47
C VAL A 3 -7.96 2.49 6.65
N ILE A 4 -7.91 1.20 6.36
CA ILE A 4 -7.64 0.16 7.34
C ILE A 4 -6.14 -0.12 7.26
N VAL A 5 -5.41 0.20 8.32
CA VAL A 5 -4.02 -0.27 8.47
C VAL A 5 -4.08 -1.74 8.86
N VAL A 6 -3.66 -2.61 7.95
CA VAL A 6 -3.71 -4.07 8.13
C VAL A 6 -2.44 -4.57 8.80
N ARG A 7 -1.29 -3.99 8.44
CA ARG A 7 -0.01 -4.24 9.10
C ARG A 7 0.77 -2.95 9.27
N ARG A 8 1.52 -2.88 10.36
CA ARG A 8 2.48 -1.81 10.60
C ARG A 8 3.85 -2.41 10.86
N GLY A 9 4.87 -1.75 10.33
CA GLY A 9 6.24 -2.08 10.57
C GLY A 9 7.11 -0.84 10.69
N TRP A 10 8.38 -1.08 11.00
CA TRP A 10 9.40 -0.04 11.14
C TRP A 10 10.69 -0.49 10.47
N TRP A 11 11.39 0.46 9.86
CA TRP A 11 12.69 0.26 9.21
C TRP A 11 13.63 1.39 9.59
N LEU A 12 14.94 1.20 9.42
CA LEU A 12 15.95 2.18 9.77
C LEU A 12 16.43 2.92 8.51
N TYR A 13 16.16 4.21 8.43
CA TYR A 13 16.80 5.09 7.46
C TYR A 13 18.25 5.35 7.89
N ASP A 14 19.17 5.12 6.96
CA ASP A 14 20.62 5.22 7.16
C ASP A 14 21.13 4.42 8.39
N GLY A 15 20.41 3.34 8.75
CA GLY A 15 20.70 2.52 9.92
C GLY A 15 20.48 3.20 11.28
N LEU A 16 19.93 4.41 11.32
CA LEU A 16 19.90 5.26 12.52
C LEU A 16 18.51 5.77 12.90
N VAL A 17 17.67 6.09 11.91
CA VAL A 17 16.37 6.72 12.15
C VAL A 17 15.25 5.73 11.88
N GLU A 18 14.51 5.36 12.93
CA GLU A 18 13.36 4.47 12.78
C GLU A 18 12.20 5.21 12.10
N LEU A 19 11.77 4.70 10.94
CA LEU A 19 10.67 5.24 10.16
C LEU A 19 9.57 4.18 10.02
N PRO A 20 8.29 4.59 10.08
CA PRO A 20 7.18 3.66 9.95
C PRO A 20 6.95 3.24 8.49
N VAL A 21 6.30 2.09 8.34
CA VAL A 21 5.69 1.61 7.10
C VAL A 21 4.34 0.99 7.44
N ASP A 22 3.32 1.30 6.66
CA ASP A 22 2.01 0.66 6.78
C ASP A 22 1.72 -0.14 5.51
N VAL A 23 1.13 -1.32 5.70
CA VAL A 23 0.33 -1.98 4.66
C VAL A 23 -1.13 -1.69 4.96
N VAL A 24 -1.81 -1.09 4.01
CA VAL A 24 -3.21 -0.70 4.16
C VAL A 24 -4.11 -1.47 3.21
N GLY A 25 -5.33 -1.77 3.64
CA GLY A 25 -6.35 -2.42 2.84
C GLY A 25 -7.40 -1.43 2.36
N LEU A 26 -7.75 -1.48 1.08
CA LEU A 26 -8.86 -0.78 0.46
C LEU A 26 -9.87 -1.77 -0.11
N THR A 27 -11.16 -1.45 -0.06
CA THR A 27 -12.22 -2.28 -0.66
C THR A 27 -12.44 -2.00 -2.15
N TYR A 28 -11.51 -1.29 -2.80
CA TYR A 28 -11.59 -0.90 -4.20
C TYR A 28 -10.17 -0.69 -4.73
N ASP A 29 -10.01 -0.78 -6.06
CA ASP A 29 -8.74 -0.50 -6.71
C ASP A 29 -8.56 1.01 -6.86
N HIS A 30 -7.70 1.58 -6.03
CA HIS A 30 -7.38 3.00 -6.05
C HIS A 30 -6.63 3.42 -7.31
N ASP A 31 -5.69 2.60 -7.79
CA ASP A 31 -4.86 2.94 -8.95
C ASP A 31 -5.74 3.00 -10.20
N PHE A 32 -6.64 2.01 -10.35
CA PHE A 32 -7.63 2.02 -11.43
C PHE A 32 -8.56 3.25 -11.35
N ALA A 33 -9.06 3.59 -10.16
CA ALA A 33 -9.94 4.76 -9.99
C ALA A 33 -9.22 6.08 -10.33
N VAL A 34 -7.94 6.22 -9.98
CA VAL A 34 -7.13 7.38 -10.37
C VAL A 34 -6.92 7.43 -11.87
N PHE A 35 -6.55 6.31 -12.50
CA PHE A 35 -6.38 6.27 -13.96
C PHE A 35 -7.70 6.47 -14.72
N GLU A 36 -8.84 6.05 -14.17
CA GLU A 36 -10.16 6.32 -14.71
C GLU A 36 -10.46 7.83 -14.68
N GLU A 37 -10.23 8.47 -13.52
CA GLU A 37 -10.43 9.91 -13.34
C GLU A 37 -9.52 10.75 -14.25
N ASP A 38 -8.26 10.32 -14.39
CA ASP A 38 -7.28 10.95 -15.27
C ASP A 38 -7.51 10.64 -16.77
N GLY A 39 -8.40 9.69 -17.08
CA GLY A 39 -8.69 9.27 -18.45
C GLY A 39 -7.53 8.56 -19.14
N THR A 40 -6.67 7.90 -18.37
CA THR A 40 -5.45 7.22 -18.86
C THR A 40 -5.56 5.70 -18.91
N LEU A 41 -6.75 5.13 -18.64
CA LEU A 41 -7.00 3.70 -18.80
C LEU A 41 -6.91 3.27 -20.27
N GLU A 42 -6.24 2.15 -20.50
CA GLU A 42 -6.30 1.44 -21.78
C GLU A 42 -7.65 0.72 -21.94
N PRO A 43 -8.11 0.45 -23.19
CA PRO A 43 -9.43 -0.15 -23.42
C PRO A 43 -9.69 -1.51 -22.74
N ASP A 44 -8.63 -2.25 -22.44
CA ASP A 44 -8.70 -3.58 -21.82
C ASP A 44 -8.30 -3.56 -20.33
N ASP A 45 -7.99 -2.38 -19.78
CA ASP A 45 -7.69 -2.25 -18.35
C ASP A 45 -8.91 -2.62 -17.52
N LYS A 46 -8.65 -3.35 -16.44
CA LYS A 46 -9.67 -3.76 -15.47
C LYS A 46 -9.15 -3.50 -14.06
N PRO A 47 -10.03 -3.17 -13.11
CA PRO A 47 -9.62 -3.06 -11.73
C PRO A 47 -9.12 -4.41 -11.22
N LEU A 48 -8.15 -4.37 -10.32
CA LEU A 48 -7.72 -5.53 -9.56
C LEU A 48 -8.90 -6.15 -8.82
N GLU A 49 -8.97 -7.47 -8.85
CA GLU A 49 -9.90 -8.22 -8.02
C GLU A 49 -9.36 -8.27 -6.58
N PRO A 50 -10.18 -7.95 -5.56
CA PRO A 50 -9.74 -8.01 -4.17
C PRO A 50 -9.49 -9.44 -3.70
N ASP A 51 -8.85 -9.57 -2.55
CA ASP A 51 -8.66 -10.85 -1.87
C ASP A 51 -9.97 -11.43 -1.29
N ALA A 52 -9.86 -12.54 -0.56
CA ALA A 52 -11.00 -13.22 0.06
C ALA A 52 -11.75 -12.37 1.11
N ASP A 53 -11.07 -11.39 1.72
CA ASP A 53 -11.65 -10.45 2.68
C ASP A 53 -12.19 -9.18 2.00
N GLY A 54 -12.12 -9.11 0.67
CA GLY A 54 -12.58 -7.97 -0.11
C GLY A 54 -11.60 -6.80 -0.11
N LEU A 55 -10.31 -7.04 0.11
CA LEU A 55 -9.28 -6.01 0.22
C LEU A 55 -8.23 -6.09 -0.90
N ILE A 56 -7.77 -4.92 -1.32
CA ILE A 56 -6.54 -4.70 -2.09
C ILE A 56 -5.56 -3.99 -1.17
N TYR A 57 -4.33 -4.49 -1.14
CA TYR A 57 -3.29 -4.04 -0.24
C TYR A 57 -2.33 -3.07 -0.92
N TYR A 58 -2.03 -1.97 -0.23
CA TYR A 58 -1.12 -0.94 -0.67
C TYR A 58 -0.06 -0.68 0.39
N VAL A 59 1.16 -0.36 -0.06
CA VAL A 59 2.29 -0.04 0.81
C VAL A 59 2.45 1.47 0.89
N ARG A 60 2.66 2.00 2.10
CA ARG A 60 3.03 3.40 2.30
C ARG A 60 4.15 3.55 3.33
N PHE A 61 5.14 4.36 2.98
CA PHE A 61 6.26 4.79 3.79
C PHE A 61 6.09 6.25 4.19
N ARG A 62 5.84 7.14 3.22
CA ARG A 62 5.84 8.60 3.44
C ARG A 62 4.71 9.08 4.36
N ARG A 63 3.58 8.39 4.37
CA ARG A 63 2.39 8.72 5.17
C ARG A 63 1.97 7.60 6.12
N ALA A 64 2.90 6.72 6.47
CA ALA A 64 2.62 5.70 7.47
C ALA A 64 2.22 6.37 8.80
N GLY A 65 1.13 5.91 9.41
CA GLY A 65 0.49 6.53 10.57
C GLY A 65 -0.68 7.46 10.26
N GLU A 66 -0.80 8.00 9.05
CA GLU A 66 -1.86 8.96 8.72
C GLU A 66 -3.18 8.26 8.39
N LEU A 67 -4.30 8.68 9.00
CA LEU A 67 -5.62 8.07 8.74
C LEU A 67 -6.50 8.89 7.78
N THR A 68 -6.12 10.14 7.51
CA THR A 68 -6.94 11.12 6.80
C THR A 68 -6.51 11.38 5.36
N ALA A 69 -5.32 10.92 4.95
CA ALA A 69 -4.77 11.16 3.62
C ALA A 69 -4.19 9.89 2.97
N PRO A 70 -5.03 8.87 2.75
CA PRO A 70 -4.59 7.54 2.33
C PRO A 70 -4.04 7.43 0.92
N TRP A 71 -4.37 8.34 0.01
CA TRP A 71 -4.13 8.26 -1.44
C TRP A 71 -2.66 8.41 -1.89
N SER A 72 -1.68 8.38 -0.97
CA SER A 72 -0.26 8.41 -1.33
C SER A 72 0.38 7.07 -1.02
N PHE A 73 0.18 6.12 -1.91
CA PHE A 73 0.85 4.82 -1.86
C PHE A 73 2.22 4.93 -2.52
N ASP A 74 3.18 4.17 -1.99
CA ASP A 74 4.54 4.10 -2.53
C ASP A 74 4.70 2.92 -3.51
N TRP A 75 3.66 2.07 -3.64
CA TRP A 75 3.58 0.99 -4.60
C TRP A 75 2.14 0.73 -5.05
N ALA A 76 2.00 0.11 -6.22
CA ALA A 76 0.71 -0.31 -6.78
C ALA A 76 0.00 -1.36 -5.90
N GLY A 77 -1.32 -1.42 -6.03
CA GLY A 77 -2.16 -2.36 -5.29
C GLY A 77 -1.83 -3.84 -5.58
N THR A 78 -2.03 -4.70 -4.58
CA THR A 78 -1.96 -6.16 -4.75
C THR A 78 -3.03 -6.87 -3.93
N PRO A 79 -3.67 -7.95 -4.44
CA PRO A 79 -4.68 -8.69 -3.70
C PRO A 79 -4.10 -9.78 -2.78
N ASP A 80 -2.85 -9.62 -2.33
CA ASP A 80 -2.21 -10.53 -1.38
C ASP A 80 -1.40 -9.74 -0.34
N LEU A 81 -1.82 -9.84 0.92
CA LEU A 81 -1.16 -9.19 2.06
C LEU A 81 0.31 -9.62 2.20
N THR A 82 0.60 -10.91 1.97
CA THR A 82 1.96 -11.44 2.05
C THR A 82 2.83 -10.84 0.95
N ALA A 83 2.28 -10.72 -0.27
CA ALA A 83 2.95 -10.05 -1.37
C ALA A 83 3.20 -8.57 -1.06
N ALA A 84 2.21 -7.85 -0.50
CA ALA A 84 2.38 -6.46 -0.09
C ALA A 84 3.48 -6.27 0.96
N MET A 85 3.52 -7.15 1.99
CA MET A 85 4.59 -7.12 3.00
C MET A 85 5.97 -7.41 2.40
N ARG A 86 6.05 -8.33 1.43
CA ARG A 86 7.30 -8.62 0.71
C ARG A 86 7.75 -7.44 -0.15
N ILE A 87 6.84 -6.82 -0.88
CA ILE A 87 7.11 -5.60 -1.66
C ILE A 87 7.64 -4.51 -0.73
N ALA A 88 6.99 -4.27 0.41
CA ALA A 88 7.47 -3.33 1.41
C ALA A 88 8.90 -3.69 1.86
N GLN A 89 9.17 -4.98 2.11
CA GLN A 89 10.49 -5.44 2.51
C GLN A 89 11.56 -5.21 1.44
N ASP A 90 11.22 -5.37 0.17
CA ASP A 90 12.13 -5.16 -0.96
C ASP A 90 12.37 -3.66 -1.24
N LEU A 91 11.40 -2.80 -0.94
CA LEU A 91 11.51 -1.34 -1.08
C LEU A 91 12.29 -0.68 0.06
N ALA A 92 12.26 -1.25 1.26
CA ALA A 92 12.93 -0.69 2.42
C ALA A 92 14.46 -0.87 2.34
N PRO A 93 15.26 0.20 2.55
CA PRO A 93 16.74 0.12 2.62
C PRO A 93 17.30 -0.83 3.69
N THR A 94 16.48 -1.18 4.69
CA THR A 94 16.84 -2.09 5.78
C THR A 94 15.67 -3.03 6.10
N PRO A 95 15.91 -4.17 6.77
CA PRO A 95 14.86 -5.06 7.24
C PRO A 95 13.73 -4.33 7.97
N ILE A 96 12.48 -4.66 7.63
CA ILE A 96 11.31 -4.14 8.31
C ILE A 96 11.03 -5.06 9.51
N ARG A 97 10.89 -4.46 10.68
CA ARG A 97 10.34 -5.11 11.87
C ARG A 97 8.83 -4.89 11.89
N TRP A 98 8.07 -5.96 11.70
CA TRP A 98 6.61 -5.95 11.77
C TRP A 98 6.12 -6.10 13.22
N GLU A 99 4.99 -5.48 13.55
CA GLU A 99 4.23 -5.70 14.82
C GLU A 99 3.00 -6.60 14.62
#